data_AF-A0A383BED8-F1
#
_entry.id   AF-A0A383BED8-F1
#
_cell.length_a   1.000
_cell.length_b   1.000
_cell.length_c   1.000
_cell.angle_alpha   90.00
_cell.angle_beta   90.00
_cell.angle_gamma   90.00
#
_symmetry.space_group_name_H-M   'P 1'
#
loop_
_entity.id
_entity.type
_entity.pdbx_description
1 polymer ?
#
loop_
_entity_poly.entity_id
_entity_poly.type
_entity_poly.pdbx_seq_one_letter_code
_entity_poly.pdbx_strand_id
1 'polypeptide(L)'
;MSVSDKEMTNIKRDTSRRFNYNLRKFYFPSVVILGSIILSLMIHGSGFKLALDFPIDISNEIEGSLDHSIDWAVMTFGDFFDAISDAIKVVLGKLRDLLLWIPWPIMMFLVFVIGWKIASLKIAMMSVVGMTLLAIVNLWEPTMVTVAIM
;
A
#
# COMPACT_ATOMS: atom_id res chain seq x y z
N MET A 1 -21.36 -60.62 17.83
CA MET A 1 -20.84 -59.25 17.67
C MET A 1 -21.99 -58.39 17.16
N SER A 2 -22.43 -57.41 17.94
CA SER A 2 -23.71 -56.68 17.75
C SER A 2 -23.61 -55.63 16.65
N VAL A 3 -24.73 -55.26 16.02
CA VAL A 3 -24.80 -54.22 14.97
C VAL A 3 -24.19 -52.89 15.46
N SER A 4 -24.29 -52.61 16.75
CA SER A 4 -23.72 -51.42 17.40
C SER A 4 -22.17 -51.39 17.38
N ASP A 5 -21.52 -52.55 17.45
CA ASP A 5 -20.05 -52.65 17.34
C ASP A 5 -19.57 -52.36 15.91
N LYS A 6 -20.36 -52.76 14.90
CA LYS A 6 -20.04 -52.52 13.50
C LYS A 6 -20.11 -51.03 13.15
N GLU A 7 -21.05 -50.28 13.71
CA GLU A 7 -21.12 -48.82 13.47
C GLU A 7 -19.97 -48.08 14.15
N MET A 8 -19.65 -48.40 15.41
CA MET A 8 -18.51 -47.78 16.10
C MET A 8 -17.17 -48.05 15.39
N THR A 9 -16.98 -49.26 14.83
CA THR A 9 -15.77 -49.58 14.04
C THR A 9 -15.74 -48.91 12.66
N ASN A 10 -16.88 -48.49 12.10
CA ASN A 10 -16.94 -47.82 10.82
C ASN A 10 -16.69 -46.31 10.97
N ILE A 11 -17.28 -45.69 12.00
CA ILE A 11 -17.04 -44.28 12.35
C ILE A 11 -15.55 -44.06 12.63
N LYS A 12 -14.93 -44.92 13.45
CA LYS A 12 -13.49 -44.80 13.78
C LYS A 12 -12.57 -44.95 12.56
N ARG A 13 -13.00 -45.73 11.55
CA ARG A 13 -12.24 -45.92 10.29
C ARG A 13 -12.39 -44.73 9.33
N ASP A 14 -13.54 -44.06 9.30
CA ASP A 14 -13.76 -42.92 8.42
C ASP A 14 -13.03 -41.66 8.93
N THR A 15 -13.07 -41.39 10.24
CA THR A 15 -12.34 -40.26 10.85
C THR A 15 -10.82 -40.41 10.67
N SER A 16 -10.30 -41.64 10.81
CA SER A 16 -8.88 -41.94 10.61
C SER A 16 -8.44 -41.79 9.15
N ARG A 17 -9.31 -42.11 8.18
CA ARG A 17 -8.99 -41.96 6.75
C ARG A 17 -9.01 -40.51 6.29
N ARG A 18 -9.97 -39.69 6.74
CA ARG A 18 -10.01 -38.25 6.42
C ARG A 18 -8.83 -37.47 7.00
N PHE A 19 -8.40 -37.79 8.23
CA PHE A 19 -7.27 -37.11 8.88
C PHE A 19 -5.95 -37.32 8.12
N ASN A 20 -5.71 -38.53 7.62
CA ASN A 20 -4.45 -38.88 6.95
C ASN A 20 -4.28 -38.21 5.57
N TYR A 21 -5.37 -37.92 4.85
CA TYR A 21 -5.32 -37.23 3.55
C TYR A 21 -4.97 -35.74 3.69
N ASN A 22 -5.55 -35.04 4.68
CA ASN A 22 -5.19 -33.63 4.94
C ASN A 22 -3.78 -33.49 5.52
N LEU A 23 -3.31 -34.45 6.32
CA LEU A 23 -1.97 -34.44 6.90
C LEU A 23 -0.88 -34.65 5.83
N ARG A 24 -1.11 -35.54 4.84
CA ARG A 24 -0.23 -35.70 3.67
C ARG A 24 -0.20 -34.47 2.76
N LYS A 25 -1.33 -33.78 2.60
CA LYS A 25 -1.42 -32.53 1.81
C LYS A 25 -0.62 -31.37 2.46
N PHE A 26 -0.49 -31.38 3.79
CA PHE A 26 0.30 -30.40 4.56
C PHE A 26 1.79 -30.74 4.70
N TYR A 27 2.15 -32.02 4.66
CA TYR A 27 3.55 -32.46 4.75
C TYR A 27 4.37 -32.00 3.52
N PHE A 28 3.77 -31.98 2.33
CA PHE A 28 4.45 -31.58 1.10
C PHE A 28 4.96 -30.12 1.11
N PRO A 29 4.15 -29.08 1.40
CA PRO A 29 4.65 -27.71 1.45
C PRO A 29 5.58 -27.44 2.64
N SER A 30 5.35 -28.08 3.79
CA SER A 30 6.19 -27.87 4.98
C SER A 30 7.60 -28.44 4.82
N VAL A 31 7.76 -29.58 4.14
CA VAL A 31 9.08 -30.15 3.83
C VAL A 31 9.85 -29.27 2.84
N VAL A 32 9.17 -28.68 1.86
CA VAL A 32 9.82 -27.75 0.91
C VAL A 32 10.31 -26.49 1.62
N ILE A 33 9.49 -25.89 2.48
CA ILE A 33 9.89 -24.71 3.27
C ILE A 33 11.07 -25.04 4.19
N LEU A 34 11.02 -26.18 4.89
CA LEU A 34 12.10 -26.60 5.78
C LEU A 34 13.39 -26.88 4.99
N GLY A 35 13.28 -27.50 3.81
CA GLY A 35 14.40 -27.71 2.90
C GLY A 35 15.04 -26.41 2.41
N SER A 36 14.22 -25.41 2.02
CA SER A 36 14.71 -24.08 1.63
C SER A 36 15.44 -23.36 2.77
N ILE A 37 14.94 -23.49 4.02
CA ILE A 37 15.57 -22.89 5.20
C ILE A 37 16.91 -23.58 5.53
N ILE A 38 16.97 -24.92 5.46
CA ILE A 38 18.20 -25.69 5.69
C ILE A 38 19.24 -25.39 4.62
N LEU A 39 18.82 -25.28 3.35
CA LEU A 39 19.70 -24.91 2.24
C LEU A 39 20.26 -23.49 2.41
N SER A 40 19.40 -22.53 2.80
CA SER A 40 19.79 -21.15 3.12
C SER A 40 20.81 -21.10 4.28
N LEU A 41 20.56 -21.86 5.36
CA LEU A 41 21.48 -21.97 6.50
C LEU A 41 22.81 -22.64 6.13
N MET A 42 22.80 -23.67 5.27
CA MET A 42 24.03 -24.32 4.78
C MET A 42 24.89 -23.38 3.95
N ILE A 43 24.28 -22.53 3.11
CA ILE A 43 24.99 -21.53 2.32
C ILE A 43 25.60 -20.46 3.24
N HIS A 44 24.86 -20.00 4.26
CA HIS A 44 25.34 -18.97 5.17
C HIS A 44 26.44 -19.48 6.14
N GLY A 45 26.38 -20.75 6.56
CA GLY A 45 27.30 -21.33 7.54
C GLY A 45 28.62 -21.89 7.00
N SER A 46 28.75 -22.11 5.68
CA SER A 46 29.87 -22.84 5.08
C SER A 46 31.07 -21.99 4.63
N GLY A 47 31.08 -20.67 4.89
CA GLY A 47 32.22 -19.81 4.53
C GLY A 47 32.53 -19.76 3.03
N PHE A 48 31.58 -20.18 2.19
CA PHE A 48 31.70 -20.25 0.73
C PHE A 48 31.51 -18.86 0.10
N LYS A 49 32.45 -17.96 0.38
CA LYS A 49 32.45 -16.54 -0.05
C LYS A 49 32.30 -16.33 -1.56
N LEU A 50 32.80 -17.28 -2.35
CA LEU A 50 32.79 -17.34 -3.80
C LEU A 50 31.38 -17.36 -4.41
N ALA A 51 30.38 -17.85 -3.64
CA ALA A 51 28.99 -17.94 -4.06
C ALA A 51 28.11 -16.85 -3.44
N LEU A 52 28.68 -16.00 -2.58
CA LEU A 52 27.98 -14.88 -1.91
C LEU A 52 28.48 -13.53 -2.42
N ASP A 53 29.76 -13.44 -2.78
CA ASP A 53 30.34 -12.27 -3.44
C ASP A 53 30.22 -12.45 -4.95
N PHE A 54 29.66 -11.44 -5.61
CA PHE A 54 29.51 -11.44 -7.05
C PHE A 54 30.90 -11.49 -7.69
N PRO A 55 31.18 -12.36 -8.69
CA PRO A 55 32.53 -12.55 -9.21
C PRO A 55 33.11 -11.33 -9.97
N ILE A 56 32.36 -10.24 -10.06
CA ILE A 56 32.68 -9.02 -10.80
C ILE A 56 32.28 -7.80 -9.96
N ASP A 57 33.25 -7.21 -9.26
CA ASP A 57 33.08 -6.00 -8.43
C ASP A 57 33.36 -4.73 -9.27
N ILE A 58 32.45 -4.43 -10.19
CA ILE A 58 32.45 -3.18 -10.98
C ILE A 58 31.81 -2.00 -10.22
N SER A 59 31.37 -2.22 -8.98
CA SER A 59 30.63 -1.24 -8.19
C SER A 59 31.43 0.05 -8.00
N ASN A 60 32.69 -0.02 -7.59
CA ASN A 60 33.50 1.17 -7.31
C ASN A 60 33.70 2.09 -8.54
N GLU A 61 33.85 1.51 -9.74
CA GLU A 61 34.00 2.29 -10.98
C GLU A 61 32.66 2.89 -11.44
N ILE A 62 31.56 2.15 -11.30
CA ILE A 62 30.23 2.61 -11.65
C ILE A 62 29.74 3.66 -10.65
N GLU A 63 29.96 3.45 -9.35
CA GLU A 63 29.61 4.38 -8.27
C GLU A 63 30.24 5.75 -8.53
N GLY A 64 31.55 5.81 -8.80
CA GLY A 64 32.21 7.09 -9.09
C GLY A 64 31.65 7.81 -10.33
N SER A 65 31.41 7.08 -11.43
CA SER A 65 30.83 7.67 -12.64
C SER A 65 29.36 8.04 -12.49
N LEU A 66 28.60 7.27 -11.72
CA LEU A 66 27.17 7.47 -11.47
C LEU A 66 26.95 8.66 -10.54
N ASP A 67 27.68 8.72 -9.43
CA ASP A 67 27.64 9.83 -8.48
C ASP A 67 27.97 11.14 -9.19
N HIS A 68 29.05 11.17 -9.99
CA HIS A 68 29.40 12.35 -10.77
C HIS A 68 28.31 12.76 -11.79
N SER A 69 27.64 11.78 -12.40
CA SER A 69 26.55 12.04 -13.35
C SER A 69 25.30 12.57 -12.66
N ILE A 70 24.97 12.04 -11.47
CA ILE A 70 23.87 12.53 -10.64
C ILE A 70 24.17 13.93 -10.14
N ASP A 71 25.39 14.19 -9.63
CA ASP A 71 25.81 15.50 -9.16
C ASP A 71 25.75 16.55 -10.28
N TRP A 72 26.24 16.22 -11.47
CA TRP A 72 26.12 17.09 -12.64
C TRP A 72 24.66 17.35 -13.02
N ALA A 73 23.80 16.34 -12.98
CA ALA A 73 22.38 16.48 -13.28
C ALA A 73 21.67 17.36 -12.23
N VAL A 74 21.97 17.18 -10.95
CA VAL A 74 21.41 17.99 -9.86
C VAL A 74 21.92 19.43 -9.92
N MET A 75 23.19 19.68 -10.19
CA MET A 75 23.69 21.05 -10.36
C MET A 75 23.12 21.74 -11.60
N THR A 76 22.87 21.01 -12.68
CA THR A 76 22.37 21.59 -13.95
C THR A 76 20.85 21.81 -13.93
N PHE A 77 20.09 20.87 -13.36
CA PHE A 77 18.61 20.90 -13.37
C PHE A 77 17.98 21.18 -11.99
N GLY A 78 18.76 21.19 -10.91
CA GLY A 78 18.28 21.42 -9.55
C GLY A 78 17.51 22.72 -9.44
N ASP A 79 18.14 23.84 -9.83
CA ASP A 79 17.50 25.16 -9.83
C ASP A 79 16.20 25.19 -10.65
N PHE A 80 16.13 24.45 -11.76
CA PHE A 80 14.93 24.35 -12.59
C PHE A 80 13.80 23.57 -11.91
N PHE A 81 14.11 22.40 -11.34
CA PHE A 81 13.13 21.60 -10.60
C PHE A 81 12.69 22.27 -9.31
N ASP A 82 13.59 22.99 -8.65
CA ASP A 82 13.29 23.80 -7.47
C ASP A 82 12.38 24.98 -7.83
N ALA A 83 12.68 25.70 -8.92
CA ALA A 83 11.82 26.78 -9.39
C ALA A 83 10.40 26.30 -9.74
N ILE A 84 10.27 25.14 -10.40
CA ILE A 84 8.96 24.52 -10.67
C ILE A 84 8.28 24.11 -9.36
N SER A 85 9.01 23.45 -8.46
CA SER A 85 8.47 23.01 -7.18
C SER A 85 7.95 24.19 -6.36
N ASP A 86 8.69 25.29 -6.32
CA ASP A 86 8.30 26.49 -5.61
C ASP A 86 7.13 27.21 -6.29
N ALA A 87 7.11 27.27 -7.63
CA ALA A 87 5.95 27.77 -8.36
C ALA A 87 4.68 26.98 -8.03
N ILE A 88 4.76 25.64 -8.03
CA ILE A 88 3.65 24.76 -7.65
C ILE A 88 3.24 25.00 -6.20
N LYS A 89 4.18 25.02 -5.24
CA LYS A 89 3.88 25.29 -3.82
C LYS A 89 3.20 26.64 -3.62
N VAL A 90 3.61 27.68 -4.35
CA VAL A 90 2.97 29.00 -4.27
C VAL A 90 1.54 28.92 -4.81
N VAL A 91 1.31 28.29 -5.96
CA VAL A 91 -0.03 28.14 -6.52
C VAL A 91 -0.93 27.32 -5.60
N LEU A 92 -0.44 26.18 -5.09
CA LEU A 92 -1.16 25.33 -4.14
C LEU A 92 -1.46 26.08 -2.84
N GLY A 93 -0.50 26.83 -2.31
CA GLY A 93 -0.69 27.68 -1.13
C GLY A 93 -1.80 28.70 -1.35
N LYS A 94 -1.77 29.40 -2.48
CA LYS A 94 -2.82 30.38 -2.82
C LYS A 94 -4.18 29.73 -3.04
N LEU A 95 -4.25 28.57 -3.68
CA LEU A 95 -5.50 27.87 -3.90
C LEU A 95 -6.09 27.36 -2.57
N ARG A 96 -5.25 26.78 -1.71
CA ARG A 96 -5.63 26.40 -0.34
C ARG A 96 -6.17 27.60 0.42
N ASP A 97 -5.44 28.71 0.43
CA ASP A 97 -5.82 29.90 1.17
C ASP A 97 -7.12 30.51 0.60
N LEU A 98 -7.33 30.46 -0.72
CA LEU A 98 -8.59 30.86 -1.35
C LEU A 98 -9.76 29.95 -0.94
N LEU A 99 -9.55 28.64 -0.91
CA LEU A 99 -10.58 27.68 -0.50
C LEU A 99 -10.95 27.82 0.98
N LEU A 100 -9.96 28.04 1.84
CA LEU A 100 -10.16 28.27 3.27
C LEU A 100 -10.74 29.65 3.57
N TRP A 101 -10.46 30.64 2.71
CA TRP A 101 -11.06 31.95 2.81
C TRP A 101 -12.58 31.91 2.61
N ILE A 102 -13.11 30.93 1.86
CA ILE A 102 -14.54 30.71 1.73
C ILE A 102 -15.07 30.03 3.02
N PRO A 103 -16.01 30.67 3.75
CA PRO A 103 -16.61 30.06 4.93
C PRO A 103 -17.30 28.73 4.59
N TRP A 104 -17.19 27.77 5.50
CA TRP A 104 -17.76 26.44 5.31
C TRP A 104 -19.25 26.37 4.93
N PRO A 105 -20.15 27.25 5.43
CA PRO A 105 -21.56 27.20 5.02
C PRO A 105 -21.73 27.51 3.54
N ILE A 106 -20.92 28.42 3.00
CA ILE A 106 -20.97 28.84 1.59
C ILE A 106 -20.50 27.69 0.69
N MET A 107 -19.42 27.00 1.07
CA MET A 107 -18.95 25.83 0.34
C MET A 107 -19.96 24.67 0.36
N MET A 108 -20.61 24.40 1.49
CA MET A 108 -21.69 23.40 1.55
C MET A 108 -22.85 23.76 0.64
N PHE A 109 -23.24 25.03 0.61
CA PHE A 109 -24.29 25.51 -0.29
C PHE A 109 -23.88 25.38 -1.75
N LEU A 110 -22.63 25.66 -2.10
CA LEU A 110 -22.11 25.51 -3.45
C LEU A 110 -22.16 24.04 -3.91
N VAL A 111 -21.70 23.11 -3.06
CA VAL A 111 -21.79 21.66 -3.31
C VAL A 111 -23.23 21.20 -3.45
N PHE A 112 -24.15 21.76 -2.66
CA PHE A 112 -25.59 21.48 -2.78
C PHE A 112 -26.14 21.88 -4.16
N VAL A 113 -25.84 23.10 -4.61
CA VAL A 113 -26.31 23.61 -5.92
C VAL A 113 -25.72 22.80 -7.07
N ILE A 114 -24.43 22.46 -6.99
CA ILE A 114 -23.76 21.63 -8.00
C ILE A 114 -24.37 20.23 -8.03
N GLY A 115 -24.54 19.60 -6.86
CA GLY A 115 -25.14 18.28 -6.73
C GLY A 115 -26.58 18.22 -7.23
N TRP A 116 -27.36 19.29 -6.99
CA TRP A 116 -28.71 19.41 -7.53
C TRP A 116 -28.68 19.43 -9.05
N LYS A 117 -27.79 20.25 -9.64
CA LYS A 117 -27.71 20.39 -11.10
C LYS A 117 -27.27 19.12 -11.83
N ILE A 118 -26.37 18.34 -11.24
CA ILE A 118 -25.76 17.19 -11.93
C ILE A 118 -26.53 15.89 -11.70
N ALA A 119 -26.98 15.62 -10.47
CA ALA A 119 -27.34 14.25 -10.08
C ALA A 119 -28.79 14.09 -9.58
N SER A 120 -29.31 15.05 -8.81
CA SER A 120 -30.70 15.19 -8.29
C SER A 120 -30.70 15.66 -6.83
N LEU A 121 -31.85 16.17 -6.35
CA LEU A 121 -32.05 16.66 -4.97
C LEU A 121 -31.58 15.66 -3.89
N LYS A 122 -31.89 14.37 -4.06
CA LYS A 122 -31.53 13.33 -3.08
C LYS A 122 -30.02 13.21 -2.91
N ILE A 123 -29.29 13.23 -4.01
CA ILE A 123 -27.83 13.12 -4.02
C ILE A 123 -27.21 14.41 -3.45
N ALA A 124 -27.75 15.57 -3.83
CA ALA A 124 -27.32 16.86 -3.27
C ALA A 124 -27.41 16.90 -1.74
N MET A 125 -28.55 16.46 -1.17
CA MET A 125 -28.74 16.38 0.28
C MET A 125 -27.76 15.40 0.93
N MET A 126 -27.57 14.21 0.35
CA MET A 126 -26.59 13.26 0.89
C MET A 126 -25.16 13.80 0.88
N SER A 127 -24.76 14.52 -0.17
CA SER A 127 -23.43 15.15 -0.24
C SER A 127 -23.24 16.20 0.86
N VAL A 128 -24.23 17.07 1.10
CA VAL A 128 -24.16 18.07 2.17
C VAL A 128 -24.10 17.42 3.55
N VAL A 129 -24.88 16.36 3.78
CA VAL A 129 -24.84 15.60 5.04
C VAL A 129 -23.46 14.99 5.26
N GLY A 130 -22.89 14.35 4.24
CA GLY A 130 -21.53 13.81 4.30
C GLY A 130 -20.48 14.89 4.60
N MET A 131 -20.59 16.04 3.94
CA MET A 131 -19.69 17.17 4.16
C MET A 131 -19.85 17.80 5.55
N THR A 132 -21.08 17.79 6.09
CA THR A 132 -21.36 18.21 7.46
C THR A 132 -20.70 17.27 8.47
N LEU A 133 -20.76 15.96 8.25
CA LEU A 133 -20.05 14.98 9.09
C LEU A 133 -18.53 15.24 9.07
N LEU A 134 -17.95 15.54 7.92
CA LEU A 134 -16.52 15.91 7.83
C LEU A 134 -16.20 17.19 8.62
N ALA A 135 -17.07 18.20 8.56
CA ALA A 135 -16.89 19.43 9.33
C ALA A 135 -16.94 19.18 10.85
N ILE A 136 -17.85 18.32 11.32
CA ILE A 136 -17.99 17.95 12.74
C ILE A 136 -16.74 17.23 13.26
N VAL A 137 -16.13 16.36 12.46
CA VAL A 137 -14.89 15.63 12.82
C VAL A 137 -13.64 16.52 12.70
N ASN A 138 -13.81 17.82 12.43
CA ASN A 138 -12.71 18.78 12.25
C ASN A 138 -11.80 18.45 11.05
N LEU A 139 -12.33 17.72 10.06
CA LEU A 139 -11.62 17.35 8.83
C LEU A 139 -11.79 18.38 7.72
N TRP A 140 -12.31 19.58 8.03
CA TRP A 140 -12.58 20.61 7.03
C TRP A 140 -11.33 21.07 6.29
N GLU A 141 -10.32 21.54 7.03
CA GLU A 141 -9.07 22.03 6.44
C GLU A 141 -8.31 20.94 5.68
N PRO A 142 -8.11 19.73 6.24
CA PRO A 142 -7.48 18.62 5.50
C PRO A 142 -8.21 18.29 4.20
N THR A 143 -9.54 18.33 4.19
CA THR A 143 -10.33 18.04 2.98
C THR A 143 -10.12 19.12 1.92
N MET A 144 -10.11 20.40 2.31
CA MET A 144 -9.88 21.50 1.37
C MET A 144 -8.46 21.50 0.81
N VAL A 145 -7.47 21.10 1.60
CA VAL A 145 -6.10 20.88 1.13
C VAL A 145 -6.07 19.79 0.05
N THR A 146 -6.73 18.65 0.27
CA THR A 146 -6.82 17.60 -0.75
C THR A 146 -7.46 18.09 -2.03
N VAL A 147 -8.57 18.86 -1.95
CA VAL A 147 -9.22 19.45 -3.13
C VAL A 147 -8.34 20.48 -3.84
N ALA A 148 -7.47 21.18 -3.10
CA ALA A 148 -6.51 22.11 -3.71
C ALA A 148 -5.34 21.39 -4.40
N ILE A 149 -5.09 20.12 -4.07
CA ILE A 149 -3.96 19.33 -4.61
C ILE A 149 -4.41 18.36 -5.72
N MET A 150 -5.63 17.82 -5.65
CA MET A 150 -6.21 16.84 -6.60
C MET A 150 -6.93 17.51 -7.76
#